data_AF-A0A2N2LBQ0-F1
#
_entry.id   AF-A0A2N2LBQ0-F1
#
_cell.length_a   1.000
_cell.length_b   1.000
_cell.length_c   1.000
_cell.angle_alpha   90.00
_cell.angle_beta   90.00
_cell.angle_gamma   90.00
#
_symmetry.space_group_name_H-M   'P 1'
#
loop_
_entity.id
_entity.type
_entity.pdbx_description
1 polymer ?
#
loop_
_entity_poly.entity_id
_entity_poly.type
_entity_poly.pdbx_seq_one_letter_code
_entity_poly.pdbx_strand_id
1 'polypeptide(L)'
;MKLNKNLVGWMFYDFANSAFTTIIVTVVYSVYFINQVVGGDPGYGEMLWGRAIGISMFFVALTAPILGAVADFSRSKKKLLFFNCYLTIIFTFLLYFVRAGDVFIGMLFFMIANYGFNSANVFYDAFLSEIASPADIGKVSGYGWSLGYVGGLVSLVVSLFLVKYNVRLVFPMIAIHFFIFSLVTMFWLKEVRKPSKRTNYFRTAYQRVAFS
;
A
#
# COMPACT_ATOMS: atom_id res chain seq x y z
N MET A 1 2.19 -1.44 28.22
CA MET A 1 2.36 -2.33 27.05
C MET A 1 3.85 -2.52 26.79
N LYS A 2 4.36 -3.75 26.66
CA LYS A 2 5.75 -3.99 26.24
C LYS A 2 5.79 -4.10 24.72
N LEU A 3 6.58 -3.27 24.06
CA LEU A 3 6.83 -3.36 22.62
C LEU A 3 7.56 -4.68 22.32
N ASN A 4 6.93 -5.52 21.51
CA ASN A 4 7.52 -6.79 21.05
C ASN A 4 7.95 -6.64 19.58
N LYS A 5 8.90 -7.47 19.12
CA LYS A 5 9.44 -7.44 17.76
C LYS A 5 8.36 -7.51 16.68
N ASN A 6 7.26 -8.23 16.93
CA ASN A 6 6.11 -8.29 16.01
C ASN A 6 5.41 -6.93 15.87
N LEU A 7 5.18 -6.22 16.98
CA LEU A 7 4.54 -4.89 16.98
C LEU A 7 5.44 -3.87 16.31
N VAL A 8 6.74 -3.92 16.59
CA VAL A 8 7.74 -3.07 15.94
C VAL A 8 7.80 -3.33 14.44
N GLY A 9 7.86 -4.60 14.03
CA GLY A 9 7.81 -4.99 12.62
C GLY A 9 6.55 -4.48 11.92
N TRP A 10 5.38 -4.58 12.56
CA TRP A 10 4.13 -4.03 12.03
C TRP A 10 4.21 -2.49 11.88
N MET A 11 4.66 -1.76 12.90
CA MET A 11 4.78 -0.30 12.81
C MET A 11 5.77 0.18 11.74
N PHE A 12 6.84 -0.56 11.46
CA PHE A 12 7.76 -0.24 10.35
C PHE A 12 7.12 -0.40 8.96
N TYR A 13 6.11 -1.24 8.82
CA TYR A 13 5.32 -1.31 7.60
C TYR A 13 4.49 -0.03 7.41
N ASP A 14 3.93 0.52 8.50
CA ASP A 14 3.23 1.81 8.46
C ASP A 14 4.15 2.94 7.99
N PHE A 15 5.39 2.95 8.50
CA PHE A 15 6.44 3.87 8.07
C PHE A 15 6.67 3.82 6.55
N ALA A 16 6.74 2.62 5.98
CA ALA A 16 6.88 2.40 4.54
C ALA A 16 5.64 2.87 3.76
N ASN A 17 4.46 2.53 4.27
CA ASN A 17 3.17 2.81 3.64
C ASN A 17 2.92 4.31 3.49
N SER A 18 3.17 5.09 4.55
CA SER A 18 2.95 6.53 4.55
C SER A 18 3.81 7.26 3.53
N ALA A 19 5.03 6.77 3.26
CA ALA A 19 5.88 7.32 2.21
C ALA A 19 5.23 7.19 0.82
N PHE A 20 4.63 6.04 0.51
CA PHE A 20 3.94 5.82 -0.77
C PHE A 20 2.72 6.74 -0.94
N THR A 21 1.83 6.80 0.04
CA THR A 21 0.63 7.66 -0.04
C THR A 21 0.98 9.14 -0.09
N THR A 22 1.97 9.59 0.69
CA THR A 22 2.38 11.00 0.69
C THR A 22 3.05 11.41 -0.63
N ILE A 23 3.91 10.55 -1.18
CA ILE A 23 4.75 10.95 -2.33
C ILE A 23 4.15 10.56 -3.67
N ILE A 24 3.60 9.35 -3.77
CA ILE A 24 3.03 8.86 -5.04
C ILE A 24 1.58 9.30 -5.19
N VAL A 25 0.75 9.09 -4.17
CA VAL A 25 -0.70 9.34 -4.30
C VAL A 25 -1.04 10.82 -4.20
N THR A 26 -0.40 11.58 -3.30
CA THR A 26 -0.85 12.94 -2.98
C THR A 26 -0.01 14.07 -3.58
N VAL A 27 1.34 14.00 -3.49
CA VAL A 27 2.17 15.17 -3.83
C VAL A 27 2.95 15.02 -5.14
N VAL A 28 3.96 14.15 -5.19
CA VAL A 28 4.99 14.22 -6.24
C VAL A 28 4.54 13.59 -7.55
N TYR A 29 4.08 12.33 -7.52
CA TYR A 29 3.69 11.66 -8.75
C TYR A 29 2.40 12.24 -9.34
N SER A 30 1.42 12.61 -8.51
CA SER A 30 0.21 13.31 -8.96
C SER A 30 0.55 14.58 -9.76
N VAL A 31 1.37 15.47 -9.19
CA VAL A 31 1.80 16.71 -9.85
C VAL A 31 2.63 16.43 -11.10
N TYR A 32 3.54 15.45 -11.05
CA TYR A 32 4.32 15.03 -12.22
C TYR A 32 3.44 14.51 -13.35
N PHE A 33 2.45 13.68 -13.03
CA PHE A 33 1.53 13.10 -14.00
C PHE A 33 0.68 14.18 -14.68
N ILE A 34 0.07 15.07 -13.89
CA ILE A 34 -0.78 16.14 -14.39
C ILE A 34 0.02 17.11 -15.27
N ASN A 35 1.15 17.62 -14.77
CA ASN A 35 1.85 18.72 -15.42
C ASN A 35 2.85 18.28 -16.50
N GLN A 36 3.50 17.13 -16.35
CA GLN A 36 4.57 16.70 -17.27
C GLN A 36 4.18 15.50 -18.13
N VAL A 37 3.44 14.53 -17.61
CA VAL A 37 3.08 13.31 -18.38
C VAL A 37 1.93 13.61 -19.34
N VAL A 38 0.84 14.17 -18.82
CA VAL A 38 -0.31 14.58 -19.64
C VAL A 38 0.06 15.86 -20.40
N GLY A 39 0.36 16.93 -19.66
CA GLY A 39 0.58 18.25 -20.25
C GLY A 39 -0.68 18.79 -20.97
N GLY A 40 -0.71 20.09 -21.24
CA GLY A 40 -1.83 20.72 -21.97
C GLY A 40 -2.81 21.45 -21.06
N ASP A 41 -4.11 21.40 -21.41
CA ASP A 41 -5.13 22.27 -20.84
C ASP A 41 -5.37 22.03 -19.34
N PRO A 42 -5.51 23.09 -18.53
CA PRO A 42 -5.88 22.98 -17.13
C PRO A 42 -7.17 22.17 -16.93
N GLY A 43 -7.16 21.19 -16.04
CA GLY A 43 -8.31 20.35 -15.72
C GLY A 43 -8.31 18.98 -16.40
N TYR A 44 -7.66 18.81 -17.54
CA TYR A 44 -7.64 17.52 -18.24
C TYR A 44 -6.76 16.49 -17.51
N GLY A 45 -5.59 16.90 -17.03
CA GLY A 45 -4.69 16.04 -16.26
C GLY A 45 -5.30 15.61 -14.93
N GLU A 46 -5.98 16.53 -14.24
CA GLU A 46 -6.70 16.29 -12.99
C GLU A 46 -7.85 15.30 -13.19
N MET A 47 -8.61 15.45 -14.28
CA MET A 47 -9.67 14.52 -14.64
C MET A 47 -9.11 13.10 -14.87
N LEU A 48 -8.03 12.97 -15.64
CA LEU A 48 -7.39 11.68 -15.89
C LEU A 48 -6.82 11.06 -14.61
N TRP A 49 -6.19 11.87 -13.76
CA TRP A 49 -5.70 11.45 -12.45
C TRP A 49 -6.83 10.92 -11.56
N GLY A 50 -7.94 11.67 -11.48
CA GLY A 50 -9.14 11.25 -10.76
C GLY A 50 -9.74 9.96 -11.30
N ARG A 51 -9.74 9.77 -12.63
CA ARG A 51 -10.17 8.50 -13.26
C ARG A 51 -9.24 7.36 -12.90
N ALA A 52 -7.92 7.56 -12.89
CA ALA A 52 -6.97 6.52 -12.49
C ALA A 52 -7.19 6.07 -11.05
N ILE A 53 -7.34 7.01 -10.10
CA ILE A 53 -7.66 6.70 -8.71
C ILE A 53 -9.02 5.98 -8.62
N GLY A 54 -10.05 6.52 -9.26
CA GLY A 54 -11.40 5.97 -9.20
C GLY A 54 -11.49 4.54 -9.72
N ILE A 55 -10.87 4.24 -10.88
CA ILE A 55 -10.85 2.89 -11.44
C ILE A 55 -10.03 1.95 -10.54
N SER A 56 -8.86 2.39 -10.04
CA SER A 56 -8.07 1.59 -9.10
C SER A 56 -8.86 1.24 -7.84
N MET A 57 -9.51 2.23 -7.23
CA MET A 57 -10.35 2.05 -6.04
C MET A 57 -11.59 1.19 -6.30
N PHE A 58 -12.18 1.27 -7.49
CA PHE A 58 -13.27 0.38 -7.89
C PHE A 58 -12.82 -1.10 -7.88
N PHE A 59 -11.65 -1.42 -8.44
CA PHE A 59 -11.10 -2.78 -8.37
C PHE A 59 -10.75 -3.21 -6.94
N VAL A 60 -10.22 -2.31 -6.11
CA VAL A 60 -10.00 -2.59 -4.68
C VAL A 60 -11.32 -2.89 -3.98
N ALA A 61 -12.38 -2.12 -4.22
CA ALA A 61 -13.69 -2.35 -3.63
C ALA A 61 -14.30 -3.70 -4.02
N LEU A 62 -14.15 -4.11 -5.29
CA LEU A 62 -14.59 -5.42 -5.76
C LEU A 62 -13.81 -6.58 -5.11
N THR A 63 -12.52 -6.38 -4.87
CA THR A 63 -11.63 -7.43 -4.36
C THR A 63 -11.55 -7.46 -2.84
N ALA A 64 -11.90 -6.37 -2.15
CA ALA A 64 -11.82 -6.25 -0.69
C ALA A 64 -12.58 -7.35 0.07
N PRO A 65 -13.83 -7.74 -0.29
CA PRO A 65 -14.51 -8.85 0.40
C PRO A 65 -13.79 -10.19 0.22
N ILE A 66 -13.21 -10.43 -0.96
CA ILE A 66 -12.46 -11.64 -1.28
C ILE A 66 -11.15 -11.65 -0.50
N LEU A 67 -10.39 -10.56 -0.54
CA LEU A 67 -9.12 -10.40 0.17
C LEU A 67 -9.32 -10.48 1.68
N GLY A 68 -10.39 -9.90 2.22
CA GLY A 68 -10.76 -10.01 3.63
C GLY A 68 -11.09 -11.45 4.04
N ALA A 69 -11.92 -12.16 3.26
CA ALA A 69 -12.19 -13.58 3.51
C ALA A 69 -10.91 -14.42 3.42
N VAL A 70 -10.03 -14.13 2.46
CA VAL A 70 -8.72 -14.79 2.37
C VAL A 70 -7.86 -14.43 3.59
N ALA A 71 -7.87 -13.19 4.07
CA ALA A 71 -7.14 -12.78 5.28
C ALA A 71 -7.67 -13.49 6.53
N ASP A 72 -8.97 -13.73 6.64
CA ASP A 72 -9.57 -14.42 7.79
C ASP A 72 -9.27 -15.92 7.82
N PHE A 73 -9.31 -16.57 6.65
CA PHE A 73 -9.29 -18.04 6.57
C PHE A 73 -7.98 -18.63 6.04
N SER A 74 -7.12 -17.84 5.39
CA SER A 74 -5.85 -18.32 4.82
C SER A 74 -4.74 -18.44 5.86
N ARG A 75 -3.90 -19.47 5.70
CA ARG A 75 -2.67 -19.70 6.47
C ARG A 75 -1.43 -18.99 5.89
N SER A 76 -1.65 -18.12 4.89
CA SER A 76 -0.61 -17.51 4.07
C SER A 76 -0.77 -15.99 3.99
N LYS A 77 -1.35 -15.34 5.01
CA LYS A 77 -1.60 -13.88 5.00
C LYS A 77 -0.32 -13.11 4.77
N LYS A 78 0.77 -13.59 5.38
CA LYS A 78 2.09 -12.97 5.25
C LYS A 78 2.58 -13.02 3.80
N LYS A 79 2.42 -14.15 3.13
CA LYS A 79 2.80 -14.30 1.71
C LYS A 79 1.99 -13.37 0.80
N LEU A 80 0.69 -13.24 1.06
CA LEU A 80 -0.19 -12.36 0.28
C LEU A 80 0.11 -10.89 0.51
N LEU A 81 0.39 -10.49 1.76
CA LEU A 81 0.86 -9.14 2.08
C LEU A 81 2.13 -8.83 1.27
N PHE A 82 3.14 -9.71 1.30
CA PHE A 82 4.37 -9.49 0.55
C PHE A 82 4.19 -9.52 -0.96
N PHE A 83 3.33 -10.39 -1.49
CA PHE A 83 3.03 -10.39 -2.92
C PHE A 83 2.47 -9.04 -3.39
N ASN A 84 1.49 -8.50 -2.68
CA ASN A 84 0.89 -7.20 -2.99
C ASN A 84 1.85 -6.03 -2.72
N CYS A 85 2.69 -6.15 -1.69
CA CYS A 85 3.76 -5.20 -1.41
C CYS A 85 4.79 -5.16 -2.55
N TYR A 86 5.26 -6.31 -3.04
CA TYR A 86 6.20 -6.36 -4.17
C TYR A 86 5.57 -5.85 -5.45
N LEU A 87 4.29 -6.14 -5.69
CA LEU A 87 3.54 -5.55 -6.81
C LEU A 87 3.58 -4.02 -6.73
N THR A 88 3.32 -3.45 -5.56
CA THR A 88 3.41 -2.00 -5.32
C THR A 88 4.81 -1.46 -5.61
N ILE A 89 5.85 -2.10 -5.07
CA ILE A 89 7.24 -1.68 -5.22
C ILE A 89 7.67 -1.70 -6.68
N ILE A 90 7.39 -2.79 -7.41
CA ILE A 90 7.77 -2.95 -8.81
C ILE A 90 7.11 -1.87 -9.66
N PHE A 91 5.80 -1.69 -9.53
CA PHE A 91 5.09 -0.70 -10.35
C PHE A 91 5.43 0.74 -9.96
N THR A 92 5.74 1.02 -8.69
CA THR A 92 6.29 2.31 -8.25
C THR A 92 7.66 2.57 -8.87
N PHE A 93 8.52 1.56 -8.93
CA PHE A 93 9.82 1.68 -9.60
C PHE A 93 9.64 1.93 -11.11
N LEU A 94 8.70 1.23 -11.75
CA LEU A 94 8.40 1.40 -13.18
C LEU A 94 7.90 2.81 -13.54
N LEU A 95 7.33 3.57 -12.58
CA LEU A 95 6.97 4.97 -12.80
C LEU A 95 8.17 5.84 -13.21
N TYR A 96 9.41 5.42 -12.90
CA TYR A 96 10.63 6.09 -13.37
C TYR A 96 10.68 6.21 -14.90
N PHE A 97 10.15 5.22 -15.62
CA PHE A 97 10.22 5.17 -17.08
C PHE A 97 9.13 5.97 -17.78
N VAL A 98 8.11 6.43 -17.04
CA VAL A 98 7.00 7.21 -17.59
C VAL A 98 7.50 8.60 -17.99
N ARG A 99 7.34 8.98 -19.26
CA ARG A 99 7.73 10.28 -19.81
C ARG A 99 6.51 11.06 -20.28
N ALA A 100 6.75 12.31 -20.69
CA ALA A 100 5.74 13.14 -21.35
C ALA A 100 5.12 12.38 -22.55
N GLY A 101 3.79 12.32 -22.60
CA GLY A 101 3.02 11.59 -23.60
C GLY A 101 2.61 10.17 -23.19
N ASP A 102 3.25 9.55 -22.18
CA ASP A 102 2.97 8.17 -21.76
C ASP A 102 1.76 8.07 -20.81
N VAL A 103 0.68 8.78 -21.11
CA VAL A 103 -0.49 8.95 -20.24
C VAL A 103 -1.09 7.61 -19.81
N PHE A 104 -1.38 6.73 -20.78
CA PHE A 104 -2.00 5.43 -20.50
C PHE A 104 -1.10 4.53 -19.64
N ILE A 105 0.20 4.49 -19.95
CA ILE A 105 1.17 3.66 -19.20
C ILE A 105 1.33 4.21 -17.78
N GLY A 106 1.43 5.53 -17.62
CA GLY A 106 1.49 6.18 -16.31
C GLY A 106 0.26 5.92 -15.45
N MET A 107 -0.93 5.96 -16.04
CA MET A 107 -2.17 5.58 -15.34
C MET A 107 -2.15 4.11 -14.94
N LEU A 108 -1.83 3.21 -15.89
CA LEU A 108 -1.84 1.77 -15.65
C LEU A 108 -0.87 1.36 -14.54
N PHE A 109 0.37 1.87 -14.58
CA PHE A 109 1.37 1.57 -13.55
C PHE A 109 0.95 2.09 -12.19
N PHE A 110 0.43 3.32 -12.12
CA PHE A 110 -0.10 3.87 -10.88
C PHE A 110 -1.29 3.04 -10.36
N MET A 111 -2.23 2.68 -11.22
CA MET A 111 -3.41 1.91 -10.84
C MET A 111 -3.04 0.56 -10.23
N ILE A 112 -2.05 -0.13 -10.81
CA ILE A 112 -1.56 -1.41 -10.30
C ILE A 112 -0.80 -1.22 -8.98
N ALA A 113 0.06 -0.20 -8.89
CA ALA A 113 0.77 0.11 -7.64
C ALA A 113 -0.21 0.44 -6.52
N ASN A 114 -1.19 1.31 -6.78
CA ASN A 114 -2.21 1.70 -5.83
C ASN A 114 -3.13 0.54 -5.45
N TYR A 115 -3.50 -0.32 -6.40
CA TYR A 115 -4.25 -1.54 -6.10
C TYR A 115 -3.46 -2.48 -5.19
N GLY A 116 -2.17 -2.71 -5.49
CA GLY A 116 -1.27 -3.52 -4.66
C GLY A 116 -1.14 -2.96 -3.25
N PHE A 117 -1.00 -1.65 -3.12
CA PHE A 117 -0.86 -0.96 -1.84
C PHE A 117 -2.09 -1.21 -0.96
N ASN A 118 -3.28 -0.94 -1.51
CA ASN A 118 -4.53 -1.12 -0.78
C ASN A 118 -4.81 -2.60 -0.47
N SER A 119 -4.53 -3.50 -1.40
CA SER A 119 -4.66 -4.94 -1.18
C SER A 119 -3.73 -5.44 -0.07
N ALA A 120 -2.50 -4.91 0.00
CA ALA A 120 -1.57 -5.23 1.08
C ALA A 120 -2.06 -4.70 2.43
N ASN A 121 -2.68 -3.52 2.46
CA ASN A 121 -3.24 -2.92 3.69
C ASN A 121 -4.34 -3.77 4.31
N VAL A 122 -5.20 -4.42 3.50
CA VAL A 122 -6.21 -5.36 4.01
C VAL A 122 -5.57 -6.48 4.86
N PHE A 123 -4.44 -7.04 4.40
CA PHE A 123 -3.72 -8.07 5.17
C PHE A 123 -2.97 -7.49 6.35
N TYR A 124 -2.39 -6.30 6.20
CA TYR A 124 -1.67 -5.59 7.25
C TYR A 124 -2.57 -5.27 8.45
N ASP A 125 -3.77 -4.75 8.22
CA ASP A 125 -4.74 -4.46 9.27
C ASP A 125 -5.24 -5.75 9.94
N ALA A 126 -5.42 -6.82 9.17
CA ALA A 126 -5.77 -8.13 9.70
C ALA A 126 -4.67 -8.72 10.61
N PHE A 127 -3.41 -8.33 10.45
CA PHE A 127 -2.33 -8.75 11.37
C PHE A 127 -2.40 -8.03 12.71
N LEU A 128 -2.86 -6.78 12.75
CA LEU A 128 -2.92 -5.99 13.98
C LEU A 128 -3.79 -6.66 15.04
N SER A 129 -4.96 -7.17 14.63
CA SER A 129 -5.89 -7.88 15.51
C SER A 129 -5.36 -9.22 16.03
N GLU A 130 -4.31 -9.77 15.42
CA GLU A 130 -3.66 -11.01 15.88
C GLU A 130 -2.48 -10.77 16.82
N ILE A 131 -1.77 -9.64 16.65
CA ILE A 131 -0.55 -9.34 17.42
C ILE A 131 -0.80 -8.46 18.64
N ALA A 132 -1.90 -7.70 18.67
CA ALA A 132 -2.26 -6.80 19.76
C ALA A 132 -3.49 -7.31 20.53
N SER A 133 -3.50 -7.04 21.84
CA SER A 133 -4.68 -7.31 22.68
C SER A 133 -5.79 -6.30 22.32
N PRO A 134 -7.09 -6.66 22.41
CA PRO A 134 -8.18 -5.74 22.07
C PRO A 134 -8.13 -4.38 22.79
N ALA A 135 -7.63 -4.37 24.03
CA ALA A 135 -7.46 -3.16 24.83
C ALA A 135 -6.28 -2.27 24.36
N ASP A 136 -5.29 -2.85 23.68
CA ASP A 136 -4.09 -2.14 23.22
C ASP A 136 -4.11 -1.79 21.73
N ILE A 137 -5.05 -2.33 20.92
CA ILE A 137 -5.13 -2.09 19.46
C ILE A 137 -5.09 -0.59 19.13
N GLY A 138 -5.91 0.22 19.81
CA GLY A 138 -5.96 1.66 19.57
C GLY A 138 -4.63 2.37 19.87
N LYS A 139 -3.92 1.94 20.91
CA LYS A 139 -2.61 2.52 21.28
C LYS A 139 -1.53 2.12 20.27
N VAL A 140 -1.48 0.84 19.90
CA VAL A 140 -0.51 0.32 18.90
C VAL A 140 -0.73 1.01 17.55
N SER A 141 -1.98 1.10 17.10
CA SER A 141 -2.34 1.79 15.85
C SER A 141 -1.92 3.26 15.90
N GLY A 142 -2.19 3.96 17.01
CA GLY A 142 -1.76 5.36 17.18
C GLY A 142 -0.24 5.54 17.12
N TYR A 143 0.54 4.63 17.73
CA TYR A 143 2.00 4.65 17.62
C TYR A 143 2.49 4.32 16.22
N GLY A 144 1.87 3.34 15.54
CA GLY A 144 2.15 2.99 14.16
C GLY A 144 1.92 4.18 13.24
N TRP A 145 0.75 4.81 13.35
CA TRP A 145 0.38 5.98 12.58
C TRP A 145 1.35 7.14 12.81
N SER A 146 1.71 7.43 14.07
CA SER A 146 2.71 8.46 14.39
C SER A 146 4.05 8.17 13.73
N LEU A 147 4.51 6.91 13.75
CA LEU A 147 5.72 6.49 13.06
C LEU A 147 5.57 6.62 11.54
N GLY A 148 4.41 6.26 10.99
CA GLY A 148 3.99 6.49 9.61
C GLY A 148 4.20 7.92 9.16
N TYR A 149 3.67 8.89 9.92
CA TYR A 149 3.85 10.32 9.63
C TYR A 149 5.32 10.74 9.57
N VAL A 150 6.15 10.24 10.48
CA VAL A 150 7.60 10.49 10.44
C VAL A 150 8.19 9.93 9.14
N GLY A 151 7.79 8.74 8.71
CA GLY A 151 8.23 8.14 7.44
C GLY A 151 7.79 8.92 6.21
N GLY A 152 6.55 9.39 6.19
CA GLY A 152 6.03 10.29 5.16
C GLY A 152 6.79 11.61 5.10
N LEU A 153 7.05 12.24 6.25
CA LEU A 153 7.76 13.52 6.35
C LEU A 153 9.22 13.39 5.91
N VAL A 154 9.93 12.36 6.39
CA VAL A 154 11.31 12.08 5.99
C VAL A 154 11.39 11.84 4.48
N SER A 155 10.48 11.02 3.94
CA SER A 155 10.42 10.75 2.51
C SER A 155 10.09 12.01 1.70
N LEU A 156 9.25 12.89 2.22
CA LEU A 156 8.93 14.18 1.61
C LEU A 156 10.15 15.09 1.55
N VAL A 157 10.86 15.26 2.67
CA VAL A 157 12.08 16.10 2.71
C VAL A 157 13.11 15.58 1.70
N VAL A 158 13.38 14.29 1.68
CA VAL A 158 14.32 13.70 0.72
C VAL A 158 13.81 13.83 -0.73
N SER A 159 12.52 13.65 -0.96
CA SER A 159 11.91 13.84 -2.28
C SER A 159 12.06 15.27 -2.77
N LEU A 160 11.89 16.29 -1.92
CA LEU A 160 12.07 17.70 -2.30
C LEU A 160 13.48 17.99 -2.80
N PHE A 161 14.51 17.38 -2.21
CA PHE A 161 15.88 17.50 -2.73
C PHE A 161 16.01 16.83 -4.10
N LEU A 162 15.46 15.63 -4.28
CA LEU A 162 15.53 14.88 -5.54
C LEU A 162 14.74 15.56 -6.68
N VAL A 163 13.59 16.15 -6.38
CA VAL A 163 12.75 16.88 -7.35
C VAL A 163 13.54 18.02 -8.02
N LYS A 164 14.42 18.70 -7.29
CA LYS A 164 15.27 19.77 -7.83
C LYS A 164 16.23 19.29 -8.93
N TYR A 165 16.65 18.04 -8.88
CA TYR A 165 17.54 17.44 -9.88
C TYR A 165 16.74 16.73 -10.97
N ASN A 166 15.89 15.79 -10.57
CA ASN A 166 15.03 15.02 -11.45
C ASN A 166 13.91 14.37 -10.64
N VAL A 167 12.69 14.88 -10.83
CA VAL A 167 11.45 14.36 -10.21
C VAL A 167 11.28 12.85 -10.37
N ARG A 168 11.74 12.26 -11.48
CA ARG A 168 11.59 10.82 -11.72
C ARG A 168 12.40 9.98 -10.75
N LEU A 169 13.53 10.48 -10.24
CA LEU A 169 14.36 9.76 -9.26
C LEU A 169 13.66 9.55 -7.91
N VAL A 170 12.60 10.31 -7.65
CA VAL A 170 11.77 10.12 -6.44
C VAL A 170 11.08 8.75 -6.47
N PHE A 171 10.58 8.30 -7.61
CA PHE A 171 9.82 7.04 -7.70
C PHE A 171 10.65 5.79 -7.34
N PRO A 172 11.84 5.55 -7.90
CA PRO A 172 12.68 4.43 -7.49
C PRO A 172 13.20 4.60 -6.05
N MET A 173 13.42 5.83 -5.57
CA MET A 173 13.75 6.08 -4.17
C MET A 173 12.64 5.60 -3.24
N ILE A 174 11.38 5.93 -3.54
CA ILE A 174 10.23 5.48 -2.74
C ILE A 174 10.05 3.97 -2.84
N ALA A 175 10.26 3.37 -4.01
CA ALA A 175 10.25 1.93 -4.16
C ALA A 175 11.33 1.25 -3.28
N ILE A 176 12.55 1.80 -3.23
CA ILE A 176 13.64 1.32 -2.38
C ILE A 176 13.31 1.51 -0.89
N HIS A 177 12.80 2.68 -0.51
CA HIS A 177 12.35 2.95 0.86
C HIS A 177 11.31 1.90 1.29
N PHE A 178 10.27 1.72 0.47
CA PHE A 178 9.21 0.76 0.75
C PHE A 178 9.78 -0.67 0.83
N PHE A 179 10.69 -1.05 -0.06
CA PHE A 179 11.34 -2.36 -0.03
C PHE A 179 12.16 -2.59 1.24
N ILE A 180 13.00 -1.64 1.65
CA ILE A 180 13.85 -1.78 2.84
C ILE A 180 13.00 -1.93 4.11
N PHE A 181 11.99 -1.08 4.29
CA PHE A 181 11.16 -1.10 5.50
C PHE A 181 10.13 -2.23 5.49
N SER A 182 9.64 -2.65 4.32
CA SER A 182 8.82 -3.85 4.21
C SER A 182 9.63 -5.13 4.49
N LEU A 183 10.93 -5.18 4.16
CA LEU A 183 11.80 -6.29 4.56
C LEU A 183 11.94 -6.41 6.08
N VAL A 184 12.06 -5.30 6.82
CA VAL A 184 12.06 -5.33 8.30
C VAL A 184 10.78 -5.99 8.81
N THR A 185 9.65 -5.63 8.23
CA THR A 185 8.36 -6.27 8.50
C THR A 185 8.40 -7.77 8.15
N MET A 186 9.01 -8.14 7.03
CA MET A 186 9.14 -9.54 6.59
C MET A 186 9.91 -10.39 7.57
N PHE A 187 10.98 -9.87 8.17
CA PHE A 187 11.78 -10.64 9.12
C PHE A 187 11.18 -10.64 10.54
N TRP A 188 10.60 -9.53 10.98
CA TRP A 188 10.13 -9.39 12.36
C TRP A 188 8.68 -9.81 12.56
N LEU A 189 7.81 -9.69 11.55
CA LEU A 189 6.41 -10.11 11.67
C LEU A 189 6.31 -11.64 11.60
N LYS A 190 6.09 -12.29 12.75
CA LYS A 190 5.82 -13.73 12.81
C LYS A 190 4.33 -14.00 12.70
N GLU A 191 3.94 -14.74 11.66
CA GLU A 191 2.56 -15.22 11.48
C GLU A 191 2.28 -16.35 12.47
N VAL A 192 1.33 -16.14 13.38
CA VAL A 192 0.87 -17.17 14.32
C VAL A 192 -0.08 -18.09 13.55
N ARG A 193 0.39 -19.27 13.15
CA ARG A 193 -0.43 -20.26 12.44
C ARG A 193 -1.54 -20.79 13.36
N LYS A 194 -2.74 -20.22 13.28
CA LYS A 194 -3.94 -20.83 13.91
C LYS A 194 -4.32 -22.11 13.16
N PRO A 195 -4.72 -23.20 13.85
CA PRO A 195 -5.15 -24.43 13.20
C PRO A 195 -6.49 -24.20 12.47
N SER A 196 -6.47 -24.13 11.14
CA SER A 196 -7.69 -23.99 10.32
C SER A 196 -8.17 -25.37 9.85
N LYS A 197 -9.43 -25.74 10.14
CA LYS A 197 -10.09 -26.88 9.48
C LYS A 197 -10.29 -26.50 8.00
N ARG A 198 -9.84 -27.33 7.06
CA ARG A 198 -10.05 -27.13 5.61
C ARG A 198 -11.56 -26.99 5.33
N THR A 199 -12.02 -25.80 4.96
CA THR A 199 -13.36 -25.60 4.39
C THR A 199 -13.32 -24.75 3.13
N ASN A 200 -14.28 -24.98 2.25
CA ASN A 200 -14.33 -24.41 0.91
C ASN A 200 -14.69 -22.91 0.97
N TYR A 201 -13.73 -22.05 0.64
CA TYR A 201 -13.81 -20.58 0.80
C TYR A 201 -15.00 -19.97 0.03
N PHE A 202 -15.27 -20.46 -1.17
CA PHE A 202 -16.40 -20.00 -2.01
C PHE A 202 -17.76 -20.25 -1.39
N ARG A 203 -17.94 -21.41 -0.74
CA ARG A 203 -19.23 -21.80 -0.14
C ARG A 203 -19.55 -20.97 1.11
N THR A 204 -18.50 -20.61 1.86
CA THR A 204 -18.62 -19.79 3.08
C THR A 204 -18.92 -18.32 2.73
N ALA A 205 -18.33 -17.80 1.64
CA ALA A 205 -18.61 -16.46 1.15
C ALA A 205 -20.07 -16.32 0.66
N TYR A 206 -20.57 -17.30 -0.11
CA TYR A 206 -21.95 -17.29 -0.59
C TYR A 206 -22.98 -17.35 0.55
N GLN A 207 -22.73 -18.16 1.59
CA GLN A 207 -23.64 -18.27 2.74
C GLN A 207 -23.73 -17.01 3.59
N ARG A 208 -22.68 -16.18 3.68
CA ARG A 208 -22.73 -14.92 4.43
C ARG A 208 -23.55 -13.84 3.73
N VAL A 209 -23.52 -13.81 2.39
CA VAL A 209 -24.28 -12.85 1.58
C VAL A 209 -25.74 -13.28 1.42
N ALA A 210 -26.03 -14.58 1.37
CA ALA A 210 -27.39 -15.09 1.18
C ALA A 210 -28.28 -15.06 2.44
N PHE A 211 -27.69 -14.91 3.64
CA PHE A 211 -28.41 -14.94 4.92
C PHE A 211 -28.15 -13.70 5.81
N SER A 212 -27.69 -12.58 5.22
CA SER A 212 -27.81 -11.25 5.83
C SER A 212 -29.01 -10.53 5.23
#